data_AF-A0A212J7Z1-F1
#
_entry.id   AF-A0A212J7Z1-F1
#
_cell.length_a   1.000
_cell.length_b   1.000
_cell.length_c   1.000
_cell.angle_alpha   90.00
_cell.angle_beta   90.00
_cell.angle_gamma   90.00
#
_symmetry.space_group_name_H-M   'P 1'
#
loop_
_entity.id
_entity.type
_entity.pdbx_description
1 polymer ?
#
loop_
_entity_poly.entity_id
_entity_poly.type
_entity_poly.pdbx_seq_one_letter_code
_entity_poly.pdbx_strand_id
1 'polypeptide(L)'
;MTPELRRRLGAQRAEVSHLILHEMRLRGYSGLSLAKTLGCSGQNVSKTITGGAHSPMVLDALRELGVPEEYLFDPRRAVVPALAVNREMRERELTR
;
A
#
# COMPACT_ATOMS: atom_id res chain seq x y z
N MET A 1 10.14 -3.07 10.33
CA MET A 1 9.59 -4.12 9.46
C MET A 1 10.71 -5.09 9.08
N THR A 2 10.50 -6.40 9.21
CA THR A 2 11.49 -7.40 8.82
C THR A 2 11.59 -7.53 7.29
N PRO A 3 12.75 -7.94 6.74
CA PRO A 3 12.89 -8.20 5.30
C PRO A 3 11.87 -9.21 4.76
N GLU A 4 11.52 -10.23 5.54
CA GLU A 4 10.55 -11.28 5.19
C GLU A 4 9.15 -10.68 5.02
N LEU A 5 8.71 -9.87 5.99
CA LEU A 5 7.42 -9.18 5.91
C LEU A 5 7.38 -8.22 4.72
N ARG A 6 8.47 -7.49 4.46
CA ARG A 6 8.59 -6.59 3.30
C ARG A 6 8.43 -7.35 1.98
N ARG A 7 9.07 -8.52 1.84
CA ARG A 7 8.95 -9.36 0.64
C ARG A 7 7.54 -9.92 0.49
N ARG A 8 6.94 -10.42 1.57
CA ARG A 8 5.57 -10.96 1.57
C ARG A 8 4.55 -9.92 1.12
N LEU A 9 4.59 -8.71 1.66
CA LEU A 9 3.69 -7.62 1.25
C LEU A 9 3.86 -7.25 -0.23
N GLY A 10 5.09 -7.28 -0.74
CA GLY A 10 5.34 -7.08 -2.17
C GLY A 10 4.70 -8.18 -3.02
N ALA A 11 4.89 -9.45 -2.63
CA ALA A 11 4.30 -10.59 -3.33
C ALA A 11 2.76 -10.53 -3.35
N GLN A 12 2.13 -10.27 -2.20
CA GLN A 12 0.68 -10.14 -2.10
C GLN A 12 0.13 -9.01 -3.00
N ARG A 13 0.82 -7.87 -3.07
CA ARG A 13 0.45 -6.80 -4.00
C ARG A 13 0.61 -7.22 -5.46
N ALA A 14 1.65 -7.97 -5.79
CA ALA A 14 1.87 -8.46 -7.15
C ALA A 14 0.72 -9.38 -7.61
N GLU A 15 0.22 -10.26 -6.73
CA GLU A 15 -0.92 -11.15 -7.01
C GLU A 15 -2.18 -10.38 -7.42
N VAL A 16 -2.47 -9.26 -6.76
CA VAL A 16 -3.65 -8.42 -7.04
C VAL A 16 -3.34 -7.22 -7.95
N SER A 17 -2.14 -7.14 -8.52
CA SER A 17 -1.70 -5.96 -9.31
C SER A 17 -2.63 -5.63 -10.48
N HIS A 18 -3.27 -6.63 -11.07
CA HIS A 18 -4.27 -6.47 -12.12
C HIS A 18 -5.51 -5.71 -11.65
N LEU A 19 -5.94 -5.89 -10.39
CA LEU A 19 -7.03 -5.13 -9.77
C LEU A 19 -6.63 -3.67 -9.55
N ILE A 20 -5.41 -3.41 -9.08
CA ILE A 20 -4.88 -2.04 -8.95
C ILE A 20 -4.88 -1.34 -10.31
N LEU A 21 -4.39 -2.01 -11.36
CA LEU A 21 -4.39 -1.48 -12.72
C LEU A 21 -5.80 -1.32 -13.28
N HIS A 22 -6.76 -2.13 -12.86
CA HIS A 22 -8.17 -1.97 -13.22
C HIS A 22 -8.76 -0.70 -12.58
N GLU A 23 -8.58 -0.53 -11.27
CA GLU A 23 -9.02 0.66 -10.53
C GLU A 23 -8.43 1.95 -11.09
N MET A 24 -7.13 1.96 -11.43
CA MET A 24 -6.49 3.09 -12.10
C MET A 24 -7.16 3.39 -13.45
N ARG A 25 -7.41 2.36 -14.27
CA ARG A 25 -8.02 2.53 -15.59
C ARG A 25 -9.45 3.05 -15.52
N LEU A 26 -10.25 2.60 -14.55
CA LEU A 26 -11.61 3.12 -14.31
C LEU A 26 -11.61 4.63 -14.08
N ARG A 27 -10.51 5.19 -13.59
CA ARG A 27 -10.35 6.62 -13.30
C ARG A 27 -9.53 7.37 -14.36
N GLY A 28 -9.25 6.73 -15.49
CA GLY A 28 -8.50 7.34 -16.59
C GLY A 28 -6.99 7.42 -16.38
N TYR A 29 -6.43 6.69 -15.41
CA TYR A 29 -4.99 6.65 -15.15
C TYR A 29 -4.31 5.43 -15.78
N SER A 30 -3.12 5.68 -16.32
CA SER A 30 -2.13 4.67 -16.68
C SER A 30 -0.93 4.78 -15.74
N GLY A 31 -0.06 3.77 -15.72
CA GLY A 31 1.19 3.86 -14.96
C GLY A 31 2.08 5.04 -15.40
N LEU A 32 2.07 5.37 -16.69
CA LEU A 32 2.83 6.50 -17.24
C LEU A 32 2.22 7.85 -16.86
N SER A 33 0.89 7.99 -16.92
CA SER A 33 0.24 9.25 -16.52
C SER A 33 0.40 9.50 -15.02
N LEU A 34 0.27 8.46 -14.19
CA LEU A 34 0.56 8.56 -12.76
C LEU A 34 2.02 8.96 -12.50
N ALA A 35 2.97 8.35 -13.19
CA ALA A 35 4.38 8.70 -13.05
C ALA A 35 4.67 10.18 -13.40
N LYS A 36 4.04 10.69 -14.46
CA LYS A 36 4.12 12.12 -14.84
C LYS A 36 3.53 13.03 -13.77
N THR A 37 2.35 12.70 -13.24
CA THR A 37 1.72 13.46 -12.15
C THR A 37 2.60 13.51 -10.90
N LEU A 38 3.28 12.42 -10.57
CA LEU A 38 4.15 12.33 -9.39
C LEU A 38 5.59 12.84 -9.64
N GLY A 39 5.95 13.21 -10.86
CA GLY A 39 7.31 13.61 -11.21
C GLY A 39 8.35 12.49 -11.02
N CYS A 40 7.97 11.21 -11.18
CA CYS A 40 8.88 10.08 -11.06
C CYS A 40 8.93 9.21 -12.32
N SER A 41 9.78 8.18 -12.30
CA SER A 41 9.88 7.25 -13.44
C SER A 41 8.69 6.28 -13.49
N GLY A 42 8.28 5.90 -14.70
CA GLY A 42 7.30 4.84 -14.91
C GLY A 42 7.75 3.50 -14.31
N GLN A 43 9.07 3.25 -14.25
CA GLN A 43 9.64 2.06 -13.62
C GLN A 43 9.42 2.05 -12.11
N ASN A 44 9.49 3.21 -11.43
CA ASN A 44 9.19 3.30 -9.99
C ASN A 44 7.72 2.94 -9.71
N VAL A 45 6.80 3.45 -10.53
CA VAL A 45 5.37 3.10 -10.45
C VAL A 45 5.16 1.62 -10.71
N SER A 46 5.69 1.09 -11.82
CA SER A 46 5.56 -0.30 -12.22
C SER A 46 6.11 -1.26 -11.16
N LYS A 47 7.32 -1.02 -10.63
CA LYS A 47 7.89 -1.83 -9.54
C LYS A 47 7.07 -1.74 -8.26
N THR A 48 6.45 -0.60 -7.98
CA THR A 48 5.58 -0.50 -6.81
C THR A 48 4.34 -1.35 -6.99
N ILE A 49 3.61 -1.21 -8.11
CA ILE A 49 2.40 -1.99 -8.42
C ILE A 49 2.68 -3.50 -8.46
N THR A 50 3.81 -3.91 -9.04
CA THR A 50 4.20 -5.33 -9.16
C THR A 50 4.97 -5.87 -7.96
N GLY A 51 5.04 -5.12 -6.86
CA GLY A 51 5.63 -5.61 -5.61
C GLY A 51 7.17 -5.60 -5.54
N GLY A 52 7.87 -5.23 -6.61
CA GLY A 52 9.34 -5.12 -6.65
C GLY A 52 9.91 -3.92 -5.89
N ALA A 53 9.08 -2.93 -5.54
CA ALA A 53 9.40 -1.80 -4.70
C ALA A 53 8.22 -1.42 -3.80
N HIS A 54 8.49 -0.59 -2.80
CA HIS A 54 7.48 -0.06 -1.87
C HIS A 54 7.62 1.45 -1.78
N SER A 55 7.33 2.16 -2.87
CA SER A 55 7.41 3.62 -2.90
C SER A 55 6.23 4.22 -2.12
N PRO A 56 6.46 4.94 -1.01
CA PRO A 56 5.38 5.54 -0.22
C PRO A 56 4.55 6.53 -1.05
N MET A 57 5.22 7.36 -1.84
CA MET A 57 4.59 8.34 -2.73
C MET A 57 3.64 7.69 -3.75
N VAL A 58 4.03 6.57 -4.36
CA VAL A 58 3.17 5.87 -5.31
C VAL A 58 1.99 5.22 -4.59
N LEU A 59 2.20 4.62 -3.41
CA LEU A 59 1.12 4.01 -2.63
C LEU A 59 0.11 5.05 -2.13
N ASP A 60 0.58 6.23 -1.73
CA ASP A 60 -0.29 7.35 -1.34
C ASP A 60 -1.10 7.85 -2.52
N ALA A 61 -0.49 8.01 -3.69
CA ALA A 61 -1.20 8.40 -4.90
C ALA A 61 -2.24 7.37 -5.35
N LEU A 62 -1.93 6.06 -5.27
CA LEU A 62 -2.91 5.00 -5.57
C LEU A 62 -4.11 5.08 -4.61
N ARG A 63 -3.87 5.38 -3.34
CA ARG A 63 -4.93 5.57 -2.33
C ARG A 63 -5.77 6.81 -2.60
N GLU A 64 -5.15 7.92 -2.97
CA GLU A 64 -5.85 9.16 -3.36
C GLU A 64 -6.69 8.98 -4.63
N LEU A 65 -6.21 8.15 -5.55
CA LEU A 65 -7.01 7.71 -6.69
C LEU A 65 -8.19 6.84 -6.24
N GLY A 66 -8.18 6.26 -5.03
CA GLY A 66 -9.27 5.43 -4.52
C GLY A 66 -9.10 3.94 -4.83
N VAL A 67 -7.87 3.48 -5.04
CA VAL A 67 -7.56 2.04 -5.01
C VAL A 67 -7.83 1.52 -3.59
N PRO A 68 -8.60 0.42 -3.42
CA PRO A 68 -8.88 -0.16 -2.11
C PRO A 68 -7.62 -0.48 -1.30
N GLU A 69 -7.65 -0.18 0.00
CA GLU A 69 -6.50 -0.34 0.90
C GLU A 69 -5.96 -1.78 0.95
N GLU A 70 -6.88 -2.75 0.87
CA GLU A 70 -6.58 -4.19 0.87
C GLU A 70 -5.73 -4.63 -0.32
N TYR A 71 -5.69 -3.85 -1.41
CA TYR A 71 -4.84 -4.14 -2.57
C TYR A 71 -3.45 -3.49 -2.45
N LEU A 72 -3.28 -2.47 -1.60
CA LEU A 72 -2.05 -1.70 -1.54
C LEU A 72 -0.94 -2.41 -0.76
N PHE A 73 -1.29 -3.28 0.18
CA PHE A 73 -0.34 -3.98 1.07
C PHE A 73 0.78 -3.04 1.57
N ASP A 74 0.38 -1.85 2.04
CA ASP A 74 1.31 -0.79 2.41
C ASP A 74 2.11 -1.18 3.66
N PRO A 75 3.44 -1.31 3.56
CA PRO A 75 4.29 -1.62 4.70
C PRO A 75 4.14 -0.71 5.91
N ARG A 76 3.78 0.57 5.70
CA ARG A 76 3.62 1.54 6.81
C ARG A 76 2.39 1.24 7.64
N ARG A 77 1.41 0.53 7.07
CA ARG A 77 0.13 0.19 7.71
C ARG A 77 0.03 -1.26 8.13
N ALA A 78 0.84 -2.15 7.54
CA ALA A 78 0.98 -3.53 8.00
C ALA A 78 1.73 -3.67 9.35
N VAL A 79 2.40 -2.61 9.81
CA VAL A 79 3.26 -2.61 11.02
C VAL A 79 2.53 -2.11 12.28
N VAL A 80 1.20 -2.04 12.29
CA VAL A 80 0.44 -1.85 13.54
C VAL A 80 0.01 -3.18 14.17
N PRO A 81 0.92 -3.92 14.86
CA PRO A 81 0.50 -4.83 15.94
C PRO A 81 0.82 -4.35 17.36
N ALA A 82 1.68 -3.34 17.58
CA ALA A 82 2.22 -3.09 18.93
C ALA A 82 1.48 -2.04 19.78
N LEU A 83 0.76 -1.09 19.18
CA LEU A 83 0.07 -0.02 19.92
C LEU A 83 -1.45 -0.24 20.08
N ALA A 84 -2.06 -1.11 19.27
CA ALA A 84 -3.49 -1.43 19.37
C ALA A 84 -3.80 -2.29 20.61
N VAL A 85 -2.88 -3.18 21.00
CA VAL A 85 -3.04 -4.06 22.17
C VAL A 85 -3.05 -3.28 23.49
N ASN A 86 -2.31 -2.16 23.57
CA ASN A 86 -2.20 -1.40 24.81
C ASN A 86 -3.43 -0.54 25.14
N ARG A 87 -4.24 -0.18 24.14
CA ARG A 87 -5.43 0.65 24.37
C ARG A 87 -6.57 -0.17 24.98
N GLU A 88 -6.75 -1.40 24.50
CA GLU A 88 -7.82 -2.29 24.96
C GLU A 88 -7.56 -2.86 26.37
N MET A 89 -6.29 -3.04 26.75
CA MET A 89 -5.91 -3.44 28.12
C MET A 89 -6.17 -2.31 29.14
N ARG A 90 -5.85 -1.05 28.80
CA ARG A 90 -6.10 0.10 29.69
C ARG A 90 -7.58 0.38 29.94
N GLU A 91 -8.42 0.25 28.92
CA GLU A 91 -9.87 0.52 29.05
C GLU A 91 -10.57 -0.55 29.93
N ARG A 92 -10.04 -1.78 29.96
CA ARG A 92 -10.55 -2.87 30.83
C ARG A 92 -10.09 -2.75 32.28
N GLU A 93 -8.93 -2.17 32.55
CA GLU A 93 -8.42 -1.94 33.92
C GLU A 93 -9.08 -0.74 34.63
N LEU A 94 -9.60 0.23 33.88
CA LEU A 94 -10.29 1.41 34.43
C LEU A 94 -11.77 1.18 34.81
N THR A 95 -12.33 0.01 34.48
CA THR A 95 -13.75 -0.33 34.69
C THR A 95 -13.94 -1.41 35.77
N ARG A 96 -12.95 -1.61 36.64
CA ARG A 96 -12.95 -2.60 37.74
C ARG A 96 -12.58 -1.94 39.05
#